data_AF-A0A518X9J0-F1
#
_entry.id   AF-A0A518X9J0-F1
#
_cell.length_a   1.000
_cell.length_b   1.000
_cell.length_c   1.000
_cell.angle_alpha   90.00
_cell.angle_beta   90.00
_cell.angle_gamma   90.00
#
_symmetry.space_group_name_H-M   'P 1'
#
loop_
_entity.id
_entity.type
_entity.pdbx_description
1 polymer ?
#
loop_
_entity_poly.entity_id
_entity_poly.type
_entity_poly.pdbx_seq_one_letter_code
_entity_poly.pdbx_strand_id
1 'polypeptide(L)'
;MKKGVFTSFLLLLMTTHIAAASTFLSLSKQDSYKENIFNEAKKHDLARVELDEGQTFQLNRNGKILGTLIQGKGWIKEVQPVCFIGWSKNGSKIDAFISTVGQGDWETLGCHKVDSGGLISKKDDENVKIAVVYTTEAPGRYSNAYFIFGIPPLVENLTYDEKTTLKFQNSYLKTISALRKSYQK
;
A
#
# COMPACT_ATOMS: atom_id res chain seq x y z
N MET A 1 32.51 67.61 9.47
CA MET A 1 32.79 66.21 9.88
C MET A 1 31.65 65.72 10.77
N LYS A 2 30.71 64.93 10.25
CA LYS A 2 29.70 64.23 11.06
C LYS A 2 29.74 62.75 10.64
N LYS A 3 29.90 61.88 11.66
CA LYS A 3 30.20 60.46 11.54
C LYS A 3 28.99 59.70 10.97
N GLY A 4 29.20 58.97 9.88
CA GLY A 4 28.21 58.04 9.33
C GLY A 4 28.17 56.76 10.18
N VAL A 5 26.97 56.40 10.62
CA VAL A 5 26.68 55.15 11.32
C VAL A 5 26.52 54.06 10.25
N PHE A 6 27.45 53.10 10.21
CA PHE A 6 27.34 51.91 9.37
C PHE A 6 26.59 50.83 10.15
N THR A 7 25.29 50.70 9.92
CA THR A 7 24.47 49.61 10.46
C THR A 7 24.58 48.43 9.51
N SER A 8 25.47 47.48 9.83
CA SER A 8 25.64 46.25 9.05
C SER A 8 24.50 45.29 9.38
N PHE A 9 23.49 45.22 8.50
CA PHE A 9 22.38 44.28 8.58
C PHE A 9 22.89 42.89 8.14
N LEU A 10 23.26 42.03 9.10
CA LEU A 10 23.59 40.64 8.84
C LEU A 10 22.29 39.87 8.61
N LEU A 11 21.81 39.87 7.36
CA LEU A 11 20.67 39.07 6.93
C LEU A 11 21.12 37.60 6.84
N LEU A 12 21.01 36.89 7.97
CA LEU A 12 21.21 35.44 8.02
C LEU A 12 20.05 34.79 7.24
N LEU A 13 20.29 34.52 5.96
CA LEU A 13 19.45 33.68 5.11
C LEU A 13 19.42 32.27 5.71
N MET A 14 18.45 32.05 6.60
CA MET A 14 17.96 30.72 6.95
C MET A 14 17.26 30.16 5.72
N THR A 15 18.03 29.69 4.72
CA THR A 15 17.52 28.79 3.70
C THR A 15 17.29 27.45 4.40
N THR A 16 16.16 27.33 5.10
CA THR A 16 15.67 26.05 5.55
C THR A 16 15.45 25.20 4.31
N HIS A 17 16.32 24.23 4.09
CA HIS A 17 16.08 23.16 3.13
C HIS A 17 14.85 22.40 3.64
N ILE A 18 13.66 22.82 3.23
CA ILE A 18 12.46 21.98 3.33
C ILE A 18 12.70 20.84 2.33
N ALA A 19 13.42 19.82 2.79
CA ALA A 19 13.51 18.56 2.08
C ALA A 19 12.10 17.96 2.12
N ALA A 20 11.30 18.25 1.10
CA ALA A 20 9.99 17.66 0.93
C ALA A 20 10.19 16.15 0.79
N ALA A 21 9.79 15.40 1.81
CA ALA A 21 9.87 13.96 1.75
C ALA A 21 8.95 13.47 0.63
N SER A 22 9.46 12.70 -0.33
CA SER A 22 8.66 12.22 -1.47
C SER A 22 8.51 10.72 -1.40
N THR A 23 7.26 10.27 -1.34
CA THR A 23 6.88 8.87 -1.37
C THR A 23 6.33 8.49 -2.75
N PHE A 24 6.80 7.37 -3.31
CA PHE A 24 6.26 6.81 -4.55
C PHE A 24 6.32 5.28 -4.56
N LEU A 25 5.53 4.66 -5.44
CA LEU A 25 5.57 3.24 -5.73
C LEU A 25 6.30 3.00 -7.05
N SER A 26 7.14 1.98 -7.10
CA SER A 26 7.75 1.46 -8.32
C SER A 26 7.47 -0.03 -8.43
N LEU A 27 7.33 -0.56 -9.65
CA LEU A 27 7.19 -2.00 -9.83
C LEU A 27 8.41 -2.72 -9.24
N SER A 28 8.19 -3.80 -8.50
CA SER A 28 9.30 -4.60 -8.00
C SER A 28 9.95 -5.36 -9.16
N LYS A 29 11.28 -5.38 -9.17
CA LYS A 29 12.09 -6.25 -10.05
C LYS A 29 12.78 -7.36 -9.26
N GLN A 30 12.53 -7.42 -7.95
CA GLN A 30 13.15 -8.40 -7.08
C GLN A 30 12.28 -9.65 -7.03
N ASP A 31 12.89 -10.82 -7.09
CA ASP A 31 12.21 -12.11 -6.97
C ASP A 31 12.51 -12.81 -5.64
N SER A 32 13.38 -12.24 -4.82
CA SER A 32 13.86 -12.85 -3.56
C SER A 32 12.73 -13.16 -2.56
N TYR A 33 11.58 -12.47 -2.67
CA TYR A 33 10.44 -12.69 -1.80
C TYR A 33 9.59 -13.90 -2.21
N LYS A 34 9.71 -14.42 -3.45
CA LYS A 34 8.77 -15.39 -4.04
C LYS A 34 8.64 -16.65 -3.19
N GLU A 35 9.76 -17.30 -2.87
CA GLU A 35 9.74 -18.50 -2.04
C GLU A 35 9.12 -18.23 -0.66
N ASN A 36 9.51 -17.12 -0.03
CA ASN A 36 9.04 -16.74 1.29
C ASN A 36 7.54 -16.43 1.32
N ILE A 37 6.99 -15.76 0.28
CA ILE A 37 5.56 -15.48 0.22
C ILE A 37 4.74 -16.75 -0.03
N PHE A 38 5.25 -17.70 -0.82
CA PHE A 38 4.60 -19.00 -0.98
C PHE A 38 4.59 -19.81 0.31
N ASN A 39 5.71 -19.81 1.04
CA ASN A 39 5.79 -20.48 2.33
C ASN A 39 4.87 -19.83 3.36
N GLU A 40 4.76 -18.50 3.37
CA GLU A 40 3.84 -17.80 4.25
C GLU A 40 2.39 -18.11 3.88
N ALA A 41 2.01 -18.02 2.60
CA ALA A 41 0.67 -18.36 2.14
C ALA A 41 0.23 -19.78 2.55
N LYS A 42 1.14 -20.77 2.49
CA LYS A 42 0.88 -22.13 2.97
C LYS A 42 0.59 -22.19 4.47
N LYS A 43 1.28 -21.38 5.31
CA LYS A 43 1.00 -21.30 6.75
C LYS A 43 -0.37 -20.69 7.05
N HIS A 44 -0.92 -19.93 6.10
CA HIS A 44 -2.28 -19.38 6.13
C HIS A 44 -3.29 -20.26 5.38
N ASP A 45 -2.98 -21.55 5.19
CA ASP A 45 -3.82 -22.56 4.54
C ASP A 45 -4.24 -22.24 3.11
N LEU A 46 -3.47 -21.40 2.40
CA LEU A 46 -3.72 -21.10 0.99
C LEU A 46 -3.01 -22.12 0.08
N ALA A 47 -3.81 -22.77 -0.75
CA ALA A 47 -3.36 -23.60 -1.87
C ALA A 47 -3.38 -22.81 -3.19
N ARG A 48 -2.74 -23.37 -4.22
CA ARG A 48 -2.76 -22.85 -5.61
C ARG A 48 -2.43 -21.35 -5.69
N VAL A 49 -1.47 -20.91 -4.90
CA VAL A 49 -1.12 -19.49 -4.76
C VAL A 49 -0.63 -18.93 -6.09
N GLU A 50 -1.19 -17.80 -6.49
CA GLU A 50 -0.83 -17.04 -7.68
C GLU A 50 -0.45 -15.62 -7.25
N LEU A 51 0.77 -15.19 -7.60
CA LEU A 51 1.24 -13.83 -7.35
C LEU A 51 0.86 -12.91 -8.51
N ASP A 52 0.45 -11.69 -8.20
CA ASP A 52 0.25 -10.63 -9.18
C ASP A 52 1.53 -9.80 -9.30
N GLU A 53 2.43 -10.23 -10.19
CA GLU A 53 3.69 -9.54 -10.44
C GLU A 53 3.48 -8.13 -11.01
N GLY A 54 2.39 -7.92 -11.78
CA GLY A 54 2.01 -6.61 -12.31
C GLY A 54 1.51 -5.65 -11.23
N GLN A 55 1.08 -6.18 -10.09
CA GLN A 55 0.65 -5.43 -8.91
C GLN A 55 1.61 -5.58 -7.71
N THR A 56 2.86 -5.97 -7.93
CA THR A 56 3.85 -6.03 -6.85
C THR A 56 4.76 -4.80 -6.87
N PHE A 57 4.76 -4.01 -5.80
CA PHE A 57 5.36 -2.67 -5.77
C PHE A 57 6.35 -2.49 -4.63
N GLN A 58 7.47 -1.83 -4.91
CA GLN A 58 8.34 -1.26 -3.88
C GLN A 58 7.84 0.13 -3.48
N LEU A 59 7.73 0.34 -2.17
CA LEU A 59 7.50 1.66 -1.61
C LEU A 59 8.83 2.35 -1.35
N ASN A 60 8.99 3.49 -1.98
CA ASN A 60 10.17 4.34 -1.83
C ASN A 60 9.78 5.61 -1.09
N ARG A 61 10.60 6.02 -0.12
CA ARG A 61 10.51 7.32 0.55
C ARG A 61 11.91 7.92 0.58
N ASN A 62 12.07 9.10 -0.02
CA ASN A 62 13.35 9.83 -0.03
C ASN A 62 14.52 9.01 -0.61
N GLY A 63 14.25 8.22 -1.65
CA GLY A 63 15.25 7.35 -2.28
C GLY A 63 15.59 6.06 -1.49
N LYS A 64 15.01 5.87 -0.29
CA LYS A 64 15.12 4.63 0.47
C LYS A 64 13.92 3.74 0.18
N ILE A 65 14.16 2.46 -0.11
CA ILE A 65 13.13 1.43 -0.16
C ILE A 65 12.68 1.13 1.28
N LEU A 66 11.39 1.33 1.56
CA LEU A 66 10.78 0.99 2.85
C LEU A 66 10.33 -0.47 2.88
N GLY A 67 9.95 -1.01 1.72
CA GLY A 67 9.59 -2.41 1.57
C GLY A 67 8.86 -2.69 0.27
N THR A 68 8.52 -3.95 0.06
CA THR A 68 7.83 -4.49 -1.10
C THR A 68 6.45 -4.96 -0.68
N LEU A 69 5.43 -4.40 -1.32
CA LEU A 69 4.05 -4.81 -1.26
C LEU A 69 3.80 -5.88 -2.32
N ILE A 70 3.53 -7.10 -1.88
CA ILE A 70 3.34 -8.27 -2.72
C ILE A 70 1.85 -8.59 -2.70
N GLN A 71 1.24 -8.76 -3.87
CA GLN A 71 -0.19 -9.03 -3.97
C GLN A 71 -0.40 -10.37 -4.65
N GLY A 72 -1.47 -11.07 -4.29
CA GLY A 72 -1.78 -12.35 -4.90
C GLY A 72 -3.14 -12.89 -4.49
N LYS A 73 -3.42 -14.09 -4.98
CA LYS A 73 -4.60 -14.86 -4.61
C LYS A 73 -4.21 -16.31 -4.33
N GLY A 74 -5.01 -16.99 -3.54
CA GLY A 74 -4.89 -18.41 -3.22
C GLY A 74 -6.26 -18.99 -2.90
N TRP A 75 -6.30 -20.27 -2.55
CA TRP A 75 -7.55 -20.95 -2.24
C TRP A 75 -7.49 -21.65 -0.89
N ILE A 76 -8.39 -21.30 0.01
CA ILE A 76 -8.59 -22.07 1.25
C ILE A 76 -9.30 -23.37 0.90
N LYS A 77 -8.73 -24.50 1.37
CA LYS A 77 -9.25 -25.84 1.11
C LYS A 77 -9.51 -26.11 -0.38
N GLU A 78 -8.73 -25.47 -1.25
CA GLU A 78 -8.83 -25.55 -2.71
C GLU A 78 -10.14 -25.03 -3.34
N VAL A 79 -11.06 -24.44 -2.56
CA VAL A 79 -12.41 -24.07 -3.02
C VAL A 79 -12.72 -22.58 -2.88
N GLN A 80 -12.33 -21.96 -1.77
CA GLN A 80 -12.67 -20.57 -1.48
C GLN A 80 -11.53 -19.66 -1.94
N PRO A 81 -11.73 -18.81 -2.96
CA PRO A 81 -10.68 -17.94 -3.44
C PRO A 81 -10.48 -16.76 -2.48
N VAL A 82 -9.23 -16.54 -2.10
CA VAL A 82 -8.79 -15.51 -1.14
C VAL A 82 -7.71 -14.64 -1.76
N CYS A 83 -7.89 -13.33 -1.72
CA CYS A 83 -6.85 -12.36 -2.06
C CYS A 83 -6.00 -12.11 -0.81
N PHE A 84 -4.72 -11.81 -1.00
CA PHE A 84 -3.84 -11.46 0.11
C PHE A 84 -2.85 -10.36 -0.27
N ILE A 85 -2.30 -9.74 0.78
CA ILE A 85 -1.22 -8.78 0.73
C ILE A 85 -0.07 -9.28 1.61
N GLY A 86 1.11 -9.40 1.02
CA GLY A 86 2.38 -9.58 1.71
C GLY A 86 3.14 -8.25 1.82
N TRP A 87 3.86 -8.05 2.92
CA TRP A 87 4.79 -6.96 3.11
C TRP A 87 6.17 -7.51 3.43
N SER A 88 7.19 -7.03 2.73
CA SER A 88 8.58 -7.42 2.97
C SER A 88 9.49 -6.20 2.96
N LYS A 89 10.13 -5.89 4.09
CA LYS A 89 11.04 -4.74 4.19
C LYS A 89 12.33 -4.92 3.40
N ASN A 90 12.82 -6.16 3.34
CA ASN A 90 14.14 -6.49 2.80
C ASN A 90 14.12 -7.52 1.66
N GLY A 91 12.93 -7.98 1.25
CA GLY A 91 12.77 -8.99 0.20
C GLY A 91 13.12 -10.41 0.63
N SER A 92 13.71 -10.64 1.82
CA SER A 92 14.15 -11.96 2.28
C SER A 92 13.23 -12.56 3.36
N LYS A 93 12.30 -11.77 3.90
CA LYS A 93 11.31 -12.19 4.90
C LYS A 93 9.98 -11.51 4.60
N ILE A 94 8.88 -12.20 4.87
CA ILE A 94 7.55 -11.58 4.93
C ILE A 94 7.32 -11.06 6.34
N ASP A 95 7.29 -9.73 6.49
CA ASP A 95 7.10 -9.04 7.76
C ASP A 95 5.63 -8.91 8.15
N ALA A 96 4.73 -8.90 7.15
CA ALA A 96 3.29 -9.04 7.38
C ALA A 96 2.64 -9.81 6.23
N PHE A 97 1.67 -10.65 6.57
CA PHE A 97 0.82 -11.36 5.62
C PHE A 97 -0.63 -11.14 6.04
N ILE A 98 -1.43 -10.59 5.14
CA ILE A 98 -2.81 -10.20 5.42
C ILE A 98 -3.71 -10.79 4.35
N SER A 99 -4.54 -11.76 4.73
CA SER A 99 -5.67 -12.18 3.90
C SER A 99 -6.72 -11.07 3.86
N THR A 100 -7.23 -10.78 2.67
CA THR A 100 -8.20 -9.71 2.43
C THR A 100 -9.55 -10.30 2.00
N VAL A 101 -9.94 -10.13 0.73
CA VAL A 101 -11.21 -10.64 0.20
C VAL A 101 -11.21 -12.16 0.25
N GLY A 102 -12.30 -12.77 0.72
CA GLY A 102 -12.47 -14.23 0.78
C GLY A 102 -12.16 -14.85 2.15
N GLN A 103 -11.73 -14.05 3.13
CA GLN A 103 -11.43 -14.51 4.49
C GLN A 103 -11.72 -13.40 5.52
N GLY A 104 -12.03 -13.78 6.76
CA GLY A 104 -12.30 -12.83 7.85
C GLY A 104 -13.53 -11.97 7.57
N ASP A 105 -13.42 -10.66 7.78
CA ASP A 105 -14.52 -9.70 7.57
C ASP A 105 -15.05 -9.65 6.13
N TRP A 106 -14.34 -10.27 5.19
CA TRP A 106 -14.69 -10.33 3.76
C TRP A 106 -14.95 -11.77 3.27
N GLU A 107 -15.27 -12.70 4.17
CA GLU A 107 -15.49 -14.12 3.85
C GLU A 107 -16.68 -14.37 2.91
N THR A 108 -17.68 -13.49 2.92
CA THR A 108 -18.91 -13.64 2.11
C THR A 108 -18.70 -13.37 0.62
N LEU A 109 -17.54 -12.84 0.24
CA LEU A 109 -17.18 -12.49 -1.13
C LEU A 109 -15.92 -13.25 -1.52
N GLY A 110 -15.94 -13.94 -2.66
CA GLY A 110 -14.75 -14.55 -3.24
C GLY A 110 -13.83 -13.50 -3.86
N CYS A 111 -12.52 -13.73 -3.77
CA CYS A 111 -11.54 -12.97 -4.53
C CYS A 111 -11.56 -13.40 -6.01
N HIS A 112 -11.96 -12.51 -6.93
CA HIS A 112 -11.86 -12.81 -8.35
C HIS A 112 -10.47 -12.46 -8.88
N LYS A 113 -10.03 -11.21 -8.63
CA LYS A 113 -8.69 -10.72 -8.97
C LYS A 113 -8.33 -9.44 -8.22
N VAL A 114 -7.03 -9.18 -8.18
CA VAL A 114 -6.47 -7.87 -7.86
C VAL A 114 -6.57 -6.99 -9.13
N ASP A 115 -7.21 -5.83 -9.04
CA ASP A 115 -7.32 -4.91 -10.18
C ASP A 115 -6.18 -3.90 -10.22
N SER A 116 -5.89 -3.29 -9.06
CA SER A 116 -4.83 -2.28 -8.96
C SER A 116 -4.41 -2.01 -7.53
N GLY A 117 -3.12 -1.74 -7.32
CA GLY A 117 -2.59 -1.17 -6.09
C GLY A 117 -2.03 0.24 -6.31
N GLY A 118 -2.14 1.13 -5.34
CA GLY A 118 -1.46 2.41 -5.44
C GLY A 118 -1.62 3.38 -4.28
N LEU A 119 -0.73 4.39 -4.25
CA LEU A 119 -0.77 5.48 -3.27
C LEU A 119 -2.04 6.31 -3.45
N ILE A 120 -2.75 6.56 -2.35
CA ILE A 120 -3.91 7.46 -2.31
C ILE A 120 -3.64 8.71 -1.45
N SER A 121 -2.69 8.67 -0.52
CA SER A 121 -2.17 9.86 0.16
C SER A 121 -1.38 10.75 -0.79
N LYS A 122 -1.13 12.00 -0.40
CA LYS A 122 -0.16 12.85 -1.12
C LYS A 122 1.25 12.27 -0.94
N LYS A 123 2.17 12.66 -1.82
CA LYS A 123 3.54 12.12 -1.82
C LYS A 123 4.34 12.58 -0.61
N ASP A 124 4.00 13.75 -0.08
CA ASP A 124 4.58 14.45 1.05
C ASP A 124 3.86 14.19 2.38
N ASP A 125 2.79 13.38 2.38
CA ASP A 125 2.12 12.98 3.61
C ASP A 125 3.03 12.06 4.45
N GLU A 126 3.23 12.39 5.72
CA GLU A 126 3.98 11.55 6.67
C GLU A 126 3.32 10.17 6.86
N ASN A 127 1.98 10.17 6.92
CA ASN A 127 1.17 8.96 7.03
C ASN A 127 0.76 8.49 5.63
N VAL A 128 1.59 7.65 5.05
CA VAL A 128 1.37 7.12 3.71
C VAL A 128 0.16 6.20 3.70
N LYS A 129 -0.74 6.41 2.73
CA LYS A 129 -1.90 5.54 2.48
C LYS A 129 -1.79 4.91 1.11
N ILE A 130 -1.94 3.59 1.09
CA ILE A 130 -1.97 2.79 -0.12
C ILE A 130 -3.28 2.02 -0.11
N ALA A 131 -3.92 1.96 -1.27
CA ALA A 131 -5.11 1.17 -1.48
C ALA A 131 -4.84 0.04 -2.46
N VAL A 132 -5.57 -1.05 -2.27
CA VAL A 132 -5.73 -2.12 -3.26
C VAL A 132 -7.20 -2.19 -3.63
N VAL A 133 -7.46 -2.24 -4.94
CA VAL A 133 -8.78 -2.45 -5.53
C VAL A 133 -8.85 -3.89 -6.00
N TYR A 134 -9.93 -4.57 -5.64
CA TYR A 134 -10.22 -5.93 -6.05
C TYR A 134 -11.51 -5.98 -6.85
N THR A 135 -11.58 -6.92 -7.78
CA THR A 135 -12.86 -7.45 -8.23
C THR A 135 -13.22 -8.61 -7.31
N THR A 136 -14.41 -8.56 -6.73
CA THR A 136 -14.96 -9.62 -5.88
C THR A 136 -16.06 -10.37 -6.60
N GLU A 137 -16.29 -11.62 -6.21
CA GLU A 137 -17.25 -12.51 -6.82
C GLU A 137 -18.21 -13.07 -5.76
N ALA A 138 -19.50 -13.02 -6.09
CA ALA A 138 -20.58 -13.71 -5.40
C ALA A 138 -21.38 -14.48 -6.46
N PRO A 139 -22.26 -15.45 -6.09
CA PRO A 139 -23.02 -16.23 -7.06
C PRO A 139 -23.72 -15.36 -8.13
N GLY A 140 -23.20 -15.41 -9.37
CA GLY A 140 -23.71 -14.68 -10.53
C GLY A 140 -23.47 -13.16 -10.52
N ARG A 141 -22.62 -12.61 -9.63
CA ARG A 141 -22.39 -11.16 -9.51
C ARG A 141 -20.92 -10.83 -9.22
N TYR A 142 -20.44 -9.78 -9.88
CA TYR A 142 -19.14 -9.17 -9.61
C TYR A 142 -19.31 -7.79 -8.97
N SER A 143 -18.42 -7.45 -8.04
CA SER A 143 -18.37 -6.14 -7.41
C SER A 143 -16.92 -5.67 -7.25
N ASN A 144 -16.75 -4.45 -6.73
CA ASN A 144 -15.45 -3.89 -6.39
C ASN A 144 -15.33 -3.82 -4.86
N ALA A 145 -14.17 -4.22 -4.35
CA ALA A 145 -13.79 -4.01 -2.96
C ALA A 145 -12.49 -3.21 -2.87
N TYR A 146 -12.31 -2.53 -1.75
CA TYR A 146 -11.12 -1.75 -1.45
C TYR A 146 -10.52 -2.26 -0.14
N PHE A 147 -9.20 -2.31 -0.09
CA PHE A 147 -8.49 -2.54 1.15
C PHE A 147 -7.41 -1.47 1.28
N ILE A 148 -7.50 -0.66 2.34
CA ILE A 148 -6.61 0.48 2.55
C ILE A 148 -5.71 0.16 3.73
N PHE A 149 -4.43 0.44 3.57
CA PHE A 149 -3.46 0.34 4.64
C PHE A 149 -2.63 1.60 4.73
N GLY A 150 -2.19 1.87 5.94
CA GLY A 150 -1.26 2.93 6.28
C GLY A 150 0.15 2.39 6.51
N ILE A 151 1.14 3.25 6.31
CA ILE A 151 2.51 3.03 6.79
C ILE A 151 2.87 4.21 7.69
N PRO A 152 2.69 4.05 9.02
CA PRO A 152 3.01 5.09 9.98
C PRO A 152 4.51 5.45 9.93
N PRO A 153 4.87 6.72 10.15
CA PRO A 153 6.25 7.18 10.02
C PRO A 153 7.22 6.48 10.99
N LEU A 154 6.74 6.05 12.15
CA LEU A 154 7.58 5.47 13.22
C LEU A 154 7.66 3.94 13.19
N VAL A 155 6.72 3.26 12.53
CA VAL A 155 6.56 1.79 12.66
C VAL A 155 7.06 1.06 11.41
N GLU A 156 7.21 1.76 10.26
CA GLU A 156 7.61 1.23 8.94
C GLU A 156 6.91 -0.11 8.55
N ASN A 157 5.81 -0.46 9.21
CA ASN A 157 5.03 -1.65 8.98
C ASN A 157 3.69 -1.28 8.35
N LEU A 158 3.15 -2.23 7.60
CA LEU A 158 1.83 -2.14 7.02
C LEU A 158 0.78 -2.28 8.12
N THR A 159 -0.11 -1.29 8.25
CA THR A 159 -1.22 -1.30 9.22
C THR A 159 -2.53 -1.18 8.46
N TYR A 160 -3.47 -2.10 8.70
CA TYR A 160 -4.81 -1.99 8.12
C TYR A 160 -5.49 -0.70 8.58
N ASP A 161 -5.98 0.10 7.61
CA ASP A 161 -6.71 1.34 7.85
C ASP A 161 -8.19 1.07 7.68
N GLU A 162 -8.78 0.44 8.70
CA GLU A 162 -10.19 0.06 8.71
C GLU A 162 -11.10 1.27 8.51
N LYS A 163 -10.85 2.36 9.25
CA LYS A 163 -11.66 3.58 9.17
C LYS A 163 -11.75 4.13 7.73
N THR A 164 -10.61 4.20 7.04
CA THR A 164 -10.59 4.69 5.66
C THR A 164 -11.18 3.66 4.70
N THR A 165 -10.96 2.36 4.94
CA THR A 165 -11.55 1.27 4.14
C THR A 165 -13.07 1.32 4.19
N LEU A 166 -13.67 1.39 5.39
CA LEU A 166 -15.11 1.48 5.59
C LEU A 166 -15.71 2.75 4.96
N LYS A 167 -15.00 3.88 5.02
CA LYS A 167 -15.42 5.13 4.33
C LYS A 167 -15.66 4.92 2.84
N PHE A 168 -14.91 4.04 2.18
CA PHE A 168 -14.96 3.82 0.73
C PHE A 168 -15.70 2.56 0.29
N GLN A 169 -16.10 1.68 1.21
CA GLN A 169 -16.69 0.37 0.91
C GLN A 169 -17.92 0.43 -0.03
N ASN A 170 -18.66 1.54 -0.04
CA ASN A 170 -19.83 1.76 -0.90
C ASN A 170 -19.66 2.91 -1.92
N SER A 171 -18.41 3.30 -2.22
CA SER A 171 -18.14 4.49 -3.05
C SER A 171 -18.22 4.25 -4.57
N TYR A 172 -18.33 3.00 -5.02
CA TYR A 172 -18.30 2.58 -6.44
C TYR A 172 -17.08 3.09 -7.24
N LEU A 173 -16.02 3.58 -6.58
CA LEU A 173 -14.80 4.11 -7.18
C LEU A 173 -13.86 3.02 -7.71
N LYS A 174 -14.02 2.63 -8.98
CA LYS A 174 -13.31 1.47 -9.56
C LYS A 174 -11.79 1.60 -9.75
N THR A 175 -11.18 2.75 -9.50
CA THR A 175 -9.76 2.98 -9.82
C THR A 175 -9.03 3.70 -8.70
N ILE A 176 -7.73 3.40 -8.54
CA ILE A 176 -6.84 4.11 -7.62
C ILE A 176 -6.86 5.62 -7.88
N SER A 177 -6.93 6.07 -9.14
CA SER A 177 -6.97 7.50 -9.46
C SER A 177 -8.23 8.18 -8.90
N ALA A 178 -9.39 7.54 -9.04
CA ALA A 178 -10.64 8.05 -8.50
C ALA A 178 -10.64 8.03 -6.96
N LEU A 179 -10.14 6.95 -6.36
CA LEU A 179 -10.00 6.83 -4.91
C LEU A 179 -9.06 7.88 -4.34
N ARG A 180 -7.89 8.10 -4.97
CA ARG A 180 -6.93 9.14 -4.62
C ARG A 180 -7.57 10.53 -4.64
N LYS A 181 -8.28 10.87 -5.73
CA LYS A 181 -9.00 12.15 -5.83
C LYS A 181 -10.04 12.31 -4.74
N SER A 182 -10.72 11.24 -4.33
CA SER A 182 -11.72 11.31 -3.26
C SER A 182 -11.12 11.34 -1.86
N TYR A 183 -9.94 10.73 -1.66
CA TYR A 183 -9.24 10.73 -0.37
C TYR A 183 -8.59 12.09 -0.08
N GLN A 184 -8.05 12.74 -1.11
CA GLN A 184 -7.28 14.01 -0.98
C GLN A 184 -8.14 15.27 -1.03
N LYS A 185 -9.46 15.13 -1.22
CA LYS A 185 -10.44 16.22 -1.10
C LYS A 185 -10.70 16.52 0.37
#